data_AF-A0A662EFF1-F1
#
_entry.id   AF-A0A662EFF1-F1
#
_cell.length_a   1.000
_cell.length_b   1.000
_cell.length_c   1.000
_cell.angle_alpha   90.00
_cell.angle_beta   90.00
_cell.angle_gamma   90.00
#
_symmetry.space_group_name_H-M   'P 1'
#
loop_
_entity.id
_entity.type
_entity.pdbx_description
1 polymer ?
#
loop_
_entity_poly.entity_id
_entity_poly.type
_entity_poly.pdbx_seq_one_letter_code
_entity_poly.pdbx_strand_id
1 'polypeptide(L)'
;MTGKVLFLAVLLALGTGLVGGLIGVALFSGGPDLEDQVQTLRAELENLAGAQQATSGQLETLSSALSQLEESVGRLQGEISDLKETLPAQASAGTQTPSSALAVAYVDLTGLMNELFQPVQNTVDFKNQELQDLRQRHEAGEIDDETYQKEALQVEVELLAAPLHWDLELIDKMAASPEFADLRDSLEELRDKVLPLQDELQGLRDAAEQGDIQTFLTQYQQLSTVFQQLDQLVSQVVQAMLAEITRDIAQAQGYALVLRKEDALYLDTERLADLTPLVKARVPEFFP
;
A
#
# COMPACT_ATOMS: atom_id res chain seq x y z
N MET A 1 -15.27 -5.44 -12.11
CA MET A 1 -14.39 -5.94 -11.03
C MET A 1 -13.15 -6.56 -11.65
N THR A 2 -12.14 -5.75 -12.03
CA THR A 2 -10.94 -6.26 -12.74
C THR A 2 -9.73 -5.30 -12.64
N GLY A 3 -9.69 -4.40 -11.66
CA GLY A 3 -8.58 -3.43 -11.51
C GLY A 3 -7.60 -3.74 -10.37
N LYS A 4 -7.99 -4.57 -9.39
CA LYS A 4 -7.27 -4.74 -8.12
C LYS A 4 -6.05 -5.69 -8.17
N VAL A 5 -5.76 -6.29 -9.33
CA VAL A 5 -4.67 -7.28 -9.46
C VAL A 5 -3.45 -6.70 -10.18
N LEU A 6 -3.52 -5.49 -10.76
CA LEU A 6 -2.46 -5.00 -11.64
C LEU A 6 -1.23 -4.47 -10.88
N PHE A 7 -1.40 -3.88 -9.69
CA PHE A 7 -0.25 -3.44 -8.87
C PHE A 7 0.52 -4.62 -8.26
N LEU A 8 -0.21 -5.67 -7.87
CA LEU A 8 0.36 -6.91 -7.33
C LEU A 8 0.94 -7.81 -8.42
N ALA A 9 0.39 -7.79 -9.64
CA ALA A 9 0.88 -8.63 -10.74
C ALA A 9 2.09 -8.04 -11.47
N VAL A 10 2.28 -6.72 -11.52
CA VAL A 10 3.45 -6.13 -12.20
C VAL A 10 4.73 -6.33 -11.37
N LEU A 11 4.65 -6.21 -10.03
CA LEU A 11 5.77 -6.53 -9.13
C LEU A 11 6.08 -8.05 -9.10
N LEU A 12 5.05 -8.91 -9.19
CA LEU A 12 5.22 -10.36 -9.11
C LEU A 12 5.58 -10.99 -10.48
N ALA A 13 5.20 -10.38 -11.60
CA ALA A 13 5.61 -10.79 -12.95
C ALA A 13 7.04 -10.35 -13.30
N LEU A 14 7.53 -9.23 -12.74
CA LEU A 14 8.94 -8.85 -12.83
C LEU A 14 9.81 -9.65 -11.85
N GLY A 15 9.33 -9.91 -10.62
CA GLY A 15 10.06 -10.71 -9.62
C GLY A 15 10.22 -12.20 -9.95
N THR A 16 9.32 -12.80 -10.73
CA THR A 16 9.43 -14.21 -11.15
C THR A 16 10.03 -14.41 -12.54
N GLY A 17 10.08 -13.35 -13.37
CA GLY A 17 10.73 -13.37 -14.68
C GLY A 17 12.23 -13.09 -14.66
N LEU A 18 12.76 -12.42 -13.62
CA LEU A 18 14.16 -11.99 -13.55
C LEU A 18 15.15 -13.02 -12.98
N VAL A 19 14.70 -14.05 -12.27
CA VAL A 19 15.61 -15.08 -11.72
C VAL A 19 16.08 -16.08 -12.79
N GLY A 20 15.39 -16.18 -13.93
CA GLY A 20 15.74 -17.11 -15.01
C GLY A 20 16.80 -16.63 -16.00
N GLY A 21 17.02 -15.31 -16.12
CA GLY A 21 17.87 -14.72 -17.17
C GLY A 21 19.32 -14.48 -16.77
N LEU A 22 19.58 -14.10 -15.52
CA LEU A 22 20.92 -13.68 -15.08
C LEU A 22 21.79 -14.82 -14.50
N ILE A 23 21.20 -15.96 -14.16
CA ILE A 23 21.95 -17.14 -13.70
C ILE A 23 22.63 -17.87 -14.89
N GLY A 24 22.23 -17.59 -16.13
CA GLY A 24 22.78 -18.25 -17.32
C GLY A 24 24.21 -17.85 -17.73
N VAL A 25 24.71 -16.69 -17.28
CA VAL A 25 26.00 -16.15 -17.77
C VAL A 25 27.17 -16.47 -16.85
N ALA A 26 26.94 -16.71 -15.55
CA ALA A 26 28.00 -17.02 -14.60
C ALA A 26 28.46 -18.49 -14.61
N LEU A 27 27.77 -19.38 -15.34
CA LEU A 27 28.04 -20.83 -15.32
C LEU A 27 29.09 -21.32 -16.35
N PHE A 28 29.72 -20.42 -17.13
CA PHE A 28 30.68 -20.81 -18.18
C PHE A 28 32.10 -20.24 -18.05
N SER A 29 32.41 -19.41 -17.04
CA SER A 29 33.79 -18.97 -16.77
C SER A 29 34.46 -19.91 -15.78
N GLY A 30 34.97 -21.04 -16.28
CA GLY A 30 35.73 -22.01 -15.48
C GLY A 30 36.94 -21.38 -14.77
N GLY A 31 36.78 -21.11 -13.47
CA GLY A 31 37.84 -20.70 -12.54
C GLY A 31 37.92 -21.65 -11.34
N PRO A 32 39.07 -21.79 -10.69
CA PRO A 32 39.34 -22.80 -9.66
C PRO A 32 38.68 -22.57 -8.28
N ASP A 33 37.72 -21.66 -8.13
CA ASP A 33 37.09 -21.27 -6.85
C ASP A 33 35.68 -21.87 -6.62
N LEU A 34 35.35 -22.98 -7.28
CA LEU A 34 34.06 -23.66 -7.09
C LEU A 34 33.85 -24.15 -5.65
N GLU A 35 34.92 -24.48 -4.92
CA GLU A 35 34.82 -25.03 -3.56
C GLU A 35 34.50 -23.94 -2.52
N ASP A 36 35.09 -22.75 -2.66
CA ASP A 36 34.81 -21.58 -1.82
C ASP A 36 33.41 -21.02 -2.11
N GLN A 37 32.99 -20.98 -3.38
CA GLN A 37 31.64 -20.57 -3.76
C GLN A 37 30.55 -21.51 -3.19
N VAL A 38 30.82 -22.82 -3.17
CA VAL A 38 29.90 -23.79 -2.56
C VAL A 38 29.82 -23.64 -1.04
N GLN A 39 30.92 -23.27 -0.36
CA GLN A 39 30.89 -22.99 1.07
C GLN A 39 30.10 -21.71 1.39
N THR A 40 30.29 -20.65 0.61
CA THR A 40 29.55 -19.39 0.79
C THR A 40 28.06 -19.58 0.53
N LEU A 41 27.68 -20.24 -0.57
CA LEU A 41 26.28 -20.57 -0.86
C LEU A 41 25.62 -21.42 0.23
N ARG A 42 26.40 -22.29 0.88
CA ARG A 42 25.89 -23.14 1.97
C ARG A 42 25.65 -22.33 3.24
N ALA A 43 26.53 -21.39 3.57
CA ALA A 43 26.35 -20.47 4.70
C ALA A 43 25.17 -19.52 4.47
N GLU A 44 24.99 -19.04 3.24
CA GLU A 44 23.83 -18.22 2.85
C GLU A 44 22.52 -19.00 2.93
N LEU A 45 22.49 -20.26 2.45
CA LEU A 45 21.32 -21.13 2.59
C LEU A 45 20.94 -21.38 4.05
N GLU A 46 21.93 -21.51 4.94
CA GLU A 46 21.69 -21.73 6.37
C GLU A 46 21.15 -20.46 7.06
N ASN A 47 21.65 -19.28 6.69
CA ASN A 47 21.10 -18.00 7.14
C ASN A 47 19.69 -17.73 6.58
N LEU A 48 19.44 -18.06 5.31
CA LEU A 48 18.13 -17.91 4.69
C LEU A 48 17.10 -18.85 5.32
N ALA A 49 17.49 -20.07 5.65
CA ALA A 49 16.65 -21.01 6.40
C ALA A 49 16.34 -20.48 7.82
N GLY A 50 17.31 -19.87 8.49
CA GLY A 50 17.11 -19.20 9.77
C GLY A 50 16.14 -18.02 9.69
N ALA A 51 16.30 -17.17 8.67
CA ALA A 51 15.41 -16.04 8.41
C ALA A 51 13.98 -16.52 8.09
N GLN A 52 13.84 -17.53 7.23
CA GLN A 52 12.54 -18.15 6.89
C GLN A 52 11.84 -18.70 8.14
N GLN A 53 12.59 -19.30 9.06
CA GLN A 53 12.04 -19.85 10.30
C GLN A 53 11.61 -18.73 11.28
N ALA A 54 12.35 -17.62 11.32
CA ALA A 54 11.95 -16.43 12.07
C ALA A 54 10.67 -15.79 11.49
N THR A 55 10.58 -15.65 10.16
CA THR A 55 9.40 -15.14 9.46
C THR A 55 8.18 -16.05 9.66
N SER A 56 8.37 -17.38 9.67
CA SER A 56 7.29 -18.33 9.98
C SER A 56 6.76 -18.15 11.40
N GLY A 57 7.64 -17.90 12.38
CA GLY A 57 7.22 -17.61 13.76
C GLY A 57 6.49 -16.27 13.89
N GLN A 58 6.89 -15.25 13.12
CA GLN A 58 6.17 -13.98 13.04
C GLN A 58 4.78 -14.16 12.39
N LEU A 59 4.65 -14.99 11.36
CA LEU A 59 3.37 -15.33 10.73
C LEU A 59 2.41 -16.04 11.70
N GLU A 60 2.89 -16.97 12.52
CA GLU A 60 2.08 -17.62 13.56
C GLU A 60 1.61 -16.61 14.62
N THR A 61 2.47 -15.66 14.98
CA THR A 61 2.15 -14.59 15.94
C THR A 61 1.10 -13.63 15.36
N LEU A 62 1.27 -13.22 14.10
CA LEU A 62 0.33 -12.36 13.37
C LEU A 62 -1.01 -13.06 13.13
N SER A 63 -1.00 -14.35 12.78
CA SER A 63 -2.21 -15.15 12.65
C SER A 63 -2.98 -15.20 13.98
N SER A 64 -2.26 -15.35 15.09
CA SER A 64 -2.87 -15.36 16.42
C SER A 64 -3.46 -13.99 16.78
N ALA A 65 -2.76 -12.90 16.44
CA ALA A 65 -3.25 -11.53 16.63
C ALA A 65 -4.49 -11.24 15.76
N LEU A 66 -4.52 -11.71 14.51
CA LEU A 66 -5.68 -11.59 13.62
C LEU A 66 -6.89 -12.33 14.18
N SER A 67 -6.73 -13.56 14.69
CA SER A 67 -7.83 -14.28 15.32
C SER A 67 -8.37 -13.56 16.57
N GLN A 68 -7.49 -12.95 17.37
CA GLN A 68 -7.92 -12.13 18.51
C GLN A 68 -8.66 -10.86 18.06
N LEU A 69 -8.20 -10.24 16.97
CA LEU A 69 -8.84 -9.06 16.40
C LEU A 69 -10.23 -9.40 15.85
N GLU A 70 -10.37 -10.51 15.11
CA GLU A 70 -11.68 -11.00 14.64
C GLU A 70 -12.65 -11.26 15.80
N GLU A 71 -12.17 -11.86 16.90
CA GLU A 71 -13.00 -12.09 18.08
C GLU A 71 -13.44 -10.76 18.74
N SER A 72 -12.54 -9.78 18.81
CA SER A 72 -12.87 -8.46 19.36
C SER A 72 -13.85 -7.68 18.48
N VAL A 73 -13.72 -7.78 17.15
CA VAL A 73 -14.67 -7.20 16.18
C VAL A 73 -16.03 -7.88 16.31
N GLY A 74 -16.07 -9.22 16.39
CA GLY A 74 -17.32 -9.95 16.60
C GLY A 74 -18.02 -9.56 17.91
N ARG A 75 -17.25 -9.32 18.98
CA ARG A 75 -17.77 -8.86 20.27
C ARG A 75 -18.34 -7.44 20.18
N LEU A 76 -17.62 -6.51 19.56
CA LEU A 76 -18.08 -5.14 19.32
C LEU A 76 -19.35 -5.12 18.44
N GLN A 77 -19.43 -6.00 17.44
CA GLN A 77 -20.60 -6.12 16.59
C GLN A 77 -21.81 -6.68 17.34
N GLY A 78 -21.58 -7.60 18.29
CA GLY A 78 -22.57 -8.05 19.26
C GLY A 78 -23.05 -6.92 20.17
N GLU A 79 -22.13 -6.18 20.79
CA GLU A 79 -22.46 -5.03 21.66
C GLU A 79 -23.23 -3.93 20.90
N ILE A 80 -22.89 -3.67 19.63
CA ILE A 80 -23.64 -2.74 18.78
C ILE A 80 -25.06 -3.26 18.51
N SER A 81 -25.21 -4.57 18.32
CA SER A 81 -26.52 -5.20 18.09
C SER A 81 -27.37 -5.16 19.36
N ASP A 82 -26.78 -5.44 20.51
CA ASP A 82 -27.40 -5.33 21.83
C ASP A 82 -27.75 -3.87 22.17
N LEU A 83 -26.90 -2.90 21.85
CA LEU A 83 -27.24 -1.47 21.97
C LEU A 83 -28.43 -1.11 21.08
N LYS A 84 -28.43 -1.59 19.85
CA LYS A 84 -29.51 -1.33 18.88
C LYS A 84 -30.82 -1.99 19.30
N GLU A 85 -30.77 -3.12 19.99
CA GLU A 85 -31.93 -3.85 20.50
C GLU A 85 -32.40 -3.38 21.89
N THR A 86 -31.51 -2.78 22.70
CA THR A 86 -31.86 -2.06 23.95
C THR A 86 -32.35 -0.64 23.71
N LEU A 87 -32.28 -0.14 22.47
CA LEU A 87 -33.10 0.96 21.96
C LEU A 87 -34.50 0.48 21.52
N PRO A 88 -35.46 0.24 22.44
CA PRO A 88 -36.82 0.62 22.13
C PRO A 88 -37.53 1.32 23.31
N ALA A 89 -38.41 2.26 22.95
CA ALA A 89 -39.47 2.88 23.78
C ALA A 89 -39.19 4.19 24.57
N GLN A 90 -38.35 5.10 24.07
CA GLN A 90 -38.53 6.54 24.39
C GLN A 90 -39.01 7.41 23.21
N ALA A 91 -39.18 6.85 22.01
CA ALA A 91 -39.71 7.58 20.84
C ALA A 91 -41.22 7.39 20.61
N SER A 92 -41.97 6.78 21.53
CA SER A 92 -43.40 6.47 21.33
C SER A 92 -44.30 7.15 22.37
N ALA A 93 -44.17 8.46 22.53
CA ALA A 93 -45.23 9.31 23.06
C ALA A 93 -44.92 10.78 22.75
N GLY A 94 -45.29 11.27 21.57
CA GLY A 94 -45.22 12.71 21.32
C GLY A 94 -45.20 13.11 19.85
N THR A 95 -46.40 13.31 19.32
CA THR A 95 -46.70 14.25 18.24
C THR A 95 -46.20 13.88 16.84
N GLN A 96 -47.17 13.80 15.92
CA GLN A 96 -46.97 13.78 14.47
C GLN A 96 -46.14 15.00 14.03
N THR A 97 -44.86 14.82 13.79
CA THR A 97 -44.04 15.70 12.95
C THR A 97 -43.85 15.01 11.59
N PRO A 98 -43.89 15.77 10.48
CA PRO A 98 -43.78 15.21 9.14
C PRO A 98 -42.44 14.49 9.04
N SER A 99 -42.49 13.20 8.71
CA SER A 99 -41.33 12.39 8.38
C SER A 99 -40.56 13.09 7.27
N SER A 100 -39.47 13.76 7.63
CA SER A 100 -38.38 14.07 6.70
C SER A 100 -38.03 12.74 6.04
N ALA A 101 -38.26 12.63 4.73
CA ALA A 101 -37.89 11.45 3.97
C ALA A 101 -36.43 11.11 4.31
N LEU A 102 -36.15 9.85 4.66
CA LEU A 102 -34.81 9.37 4.98
C LEU A 102 -33.86 9.80 3.86
N ALA A 103 -33.03 10.80 4.11
CA ALA A 103 -32.09 11.32 3.12
C ALA A 103 -30.92 10.33 3.02
N VAL A 104 -30.83 9.64 1.88
CA VAL A 104 -29.78 8.66 1.60
C VAL A 104 -28.86 9.21 0.52
N ALA A 105 -27.56 9.07 0.72
CA ALA A 105 -26.54 9.46 -0.24
C ALA A 105 -25.60 8.28 -0.54
N TYR A 106 -24.72 8.45 -1.52
CA TYR A 106 -23.64 7.52 -1.79
C TYR A 106 -22.30 8.23 -1.97
N VAL A 107 -21.22 7.47 -1.86
CA VAL A 107 -19.85 7.95 -2.10
C VAL A 107 -19.03 6.89 -2.83
N ASP A 108 -18.19 7.32 -3.76
CA ASP A 108 -17.22 6.48 -4.47
C ASP A 108 -15.83 6.60 -3.83
N LEU A 109 -15.63 5.94 -2.69
CA LEU A 109 -14.34 5.98 -1.98
C LEU A 109 -13.22 5.33 -2.80
N THR A 110 -13.52 4.22 -3.48
CA THR A 110 -12.57 3.55 -4.37
C THR A 110 -12.13 4.47 -5.52
N GLY A 111 -13.05 5.23 -6.13
CA GLY A 111 -12.72 6.21 -7.16
C GLY A 111 -11.82 7.33 -6.64
N LEU A 112 -12.12 7.85 -5.44
CA LEU A 112 -11.31 8.88 -4.79
C LEU A 112 -9.91 8.38 -4.45
N MET A 113 -9.78 7.15 -3.96
CA MET A 113 -8.49 6.50 -3.73
C MET A 113 -7.68 6.43 -5.02
N ASN A 114 -8.26 5.93 -6.11
CA ASN A 114 -7.52 5.84 -7.38
C ASN A 114 -7.04 7.20 -7.87
N GLU A 115 -7.84 8.25 -7.69
CA GLU A 115 -7.44 9.61 -8.07
C GLU A 115 -6.31 10.16 -7.17
N LEU A 116 -6.35 9.87 -5.86
CA LEU A 116 -5.30 10.27 -4.92
C LEU A 116 -3.95 9.60 -5.22
N PHE A 117 -3.97 8.32 -5.60
CA PHE A 117 -2.77 7.54 -5.92
C PHE A 117 -2.33 7.70 -7.40
N GLN A 118 -3.11 8.41 -8.23
CA GLN A 118 -2.81 8.62 -9.64
C GLN A 118 -1.41 9.22 -9.89
N PRO A 119 -0.92 10.21 -9.11
CA PRO A 119 0.43 10.75 -9.31
C PRO A 119 1.52 9.69 -9.13
N VAL A 120 1.41 8.84 -8.11
CA VAL A 120 2.35 7.73 -7.87
C VAL A 120 2.30 6.73 -9.02
N GLN A 121 1.09 6.39 -9.46
CA GLN A 121 0.89 5.45 -10.56
C GLN A 121 1.51 5.96 -11.87
N ASN A 122 1.34 7.26 -12.17
CA ASN A 122 1.97 7.88 -13.33
C ASN A 122 3.50 7.83 -13.26
N THR A 123 4.10 8.06 -12.09
CA THR A 123 5.55 7.95 -11.89
C THR A 123 6.02 6.52 -12.09
N VAL A 124 5.31 5.53 -11.54
CA VAL A 124 5.61 4.11 -11.72
C VAL A 124 5.52 3.70 -13.18
N ASP A 125 4.48 4.13 -13.90
CA ASP A 125 4.31 3.84 -15.32
C ASP A 125 5.42 4.46 -16.17
N PHE A 126 5.81 5.70 -15.88
CA PHE A 126 6.92 6.38 -16.53
C PHE A 126 8.24 5.63 -16.33
N LYS A 127 8.54 5.23 -15.10
CA LYS A 127 9.77 4.50 -14.77
C LYS A 127 9.81 3.08 -15.36
N ASN A 128 8.65 2.43 -15.47
CA ASN A 128 8.54 1.16 -16.20
C ASN A 128 8.80 1.32 -17.70
N GLN A 129 8.38 2.43 -18.31
CA GLN A 129 8.73 2.75 -19.70
C GLN A 129 10.23 3.00 -19.85
N GLU A 130 10.85 3.69 -18.89
CA GLU A 130 12.30 3.92 -18.87
C GLU A 130 13.09 2.59 -18.82
N LEU A 131 12.67 1.62 -17.99
CA LEU A 131 13.27 0.27 -18.01
C LEU A 131 13.10 -0.45 -19.34
N GLN A 132 11.97 -0.27 -20.02
CA GLN A 132 11.74 -0.87 -21.34
C GLN A 132 12.61 -0.22 -22.42
N ASP A 133 12.80 1.09 -22.38
CA ASP A 133 13.69 1.82 -23.28
C ASP A 133 15.16 1.42 -23.06
N LEU A 134 15.60 1.32 -21.81
CA LEU A 134 16.94 0.82 -21.47
C LEU A 134 17.22 -0.56 -22.05
N ARG A 135 16.25 -1.48 -21.95
CA ARG A 135 16.35 -2.82 -22.56
C ARG A 135 16.48 -2.76 -24.07
N GLN A 136 15.68 -1.94 -24.74
CA GLN A 136 15.74 -1.79 -26.19
C GLN A 136 17.08 -1.21 -26.66
N ARG A 137 17.60 -0.21 -25.94
CA ARG A 137 18.91 0.39 -26.22
C ARG A 137 20.07 -0.60 -26.01
N HIS A 138 19.97 -1.45 -24.99
CA HIS A 138 20.93 -2.53 -24.74
C HIS A 138 20.89 -3.59 -25.85
N GLU A 139 19.69 -4.06 -26.22
CA GLU A 139 19.50 -5.03 -27.32
C GLU A 139 19.96 -4.48 -28.68
N ALA A 140 19.82 -3.16 -28.90
CA ALA A 140 20.33 -2.46 -30.07
C ALA A 140 21.86 -2.24 -30.05
N GLY A 141 22.52 -2.53 -28.91
CA GLY A 141 23.96 -2.30 -28.71
C GLY A 141 24.34 -0.83 -28.56
N GLU A 142 23.39 0.05 -28.23
CA GLU A 142 23.66 1.47 -27.97
C GLU A 142 24.29 1.72 -26.60
N ILE A 143 24.07 0.80 -25.66
CA ILE A 143 24.68 0.78 -24.33
C ILE A 143 25.27 -0.60 -24.07
N ASP A 144 26.38 -0.66 -23.32
CA ASP A 144 27.00 -1.91 -22.91
C ASP A 144 26.29 -2.55 -21.70
N ASP A 145 26.66 -3.80 -21.40
CA ASP A 145 26.07 -4.59 -20.30
C ASP A 145 26.21 -3.89 -18.93
N GLU A 146 27.36 -3.28 -18.67
CA GLU A 146 27.67 -2.62 -17.40
C GLU A 146 26.82 -1.36 -17.21
N THR A 147 26.71 -0.54 -18.26
CA THR A 147 25.86 0.66 -18.29
C THR A 147 24.40 0.30 -18.14
N TYR A 148 23.92 -0.70 -18.91
CA TYR A 148 22.55 -1.19 -18.81
C TYR A 148 22.22 -1.66 -17.39
N GLN A 149 23.10 -2.47 -16.80
CA GLN A 149 22.89 -3.01 -15.47
C GLN A 149 22.82 -1.91 -14.41
N LYS A 150 23.76 -0.96 -14.43
CA LYS A 150 23.78 0.15 -13.49
C LYS A 150 22.53 1.03 -13.63
N GLU A 151 22.18 1.44 -14.84
CA GLU A 151 21.01 2.28 -15.09
C GLU A 151 19.70 1.55 -14.73
N ALA A 152 19.58 0.26 -15.04
CA ALA A 152 18.41 -0.53 -14.69
C ALA A 152 18.23 -0.63 -13.16
N LEU A 153 19.31 -0.92 -12.42
CA LEU A 153 19.26 -0.98 -10.95
C LEU A 153 18.86 0.36 -10.35
N GLN A 154 19.36 1.48 -10.89
CA GLN A 154 18.97 2.82 -10.45
C GLN A 154 17.47 3.08 -10.66
N VAL A 155 16.94 2.74 -11.83
CA VAL A 155 15.50 2.92 -12.11
C VAL A 155 14.66 2.01 -11.20
N GLU A 156 15.12 0.80 -10.87
CA GLU A 156 14.45 -0.08 -9.91
C GLU A 156 14.42 0.50 -8.48
N VAL A 157 15.48 1.19 -8.04
CA VAL A 157 15.47 1.94 -6.77
C VAL A 157 14.45 3.06 -6.82
N GLU A 158 14.43 3.84 -7.89
CA GLU A 158 13.49 4.96 -8.03
C GLU A 158 12.03 4.51 -8.07
N LEU A 159 11.76 3.35 -8.66
CA LEU A 159 10.44 2.69 -8.64
C LEU A 159 9.96 2.38 -7.22
N LEU A 160 10.87 1.98 -6.33
CA LEU A 160 10.56 1.74 -4.91
C LEU A 160 10.49 3.04 -4.10
N ALA A 161 11.33 4.01 -4.42
CA ALA A 161 11.40 5.28 -3.69
C ALA A 161 10.17 6.16 -3.91
N ALA A 162 9.58 6.13 -5.11
CA ALA A 162 8.45 7.00 -5.44
C ALA A 162 7.19 6.73 -4.57
N PRO A 163 6.71 5.48 -4.40
CA PRO A 163 5.61 5.20 -3.47
C PRO A 163 5.97 5.55 -2.03
N LEU A 164 7.17 5.18 -1.55
CA LEU A 164 7.59 5.47 -0.17
C LEU A 164 7.59 6.97 0.14
N HIS A 165 8.13 7.78 -0.77
CA HIS A 165 8.19 9.21 -0.58
C HIS A 165 6.79 9.81 -0.48
N TRP A 166 5.88 9.36 -1.35
CA TRP A 166 4.49 9.78 -1.30
C TRP A 166 3.79 9.32 -0.02
N ASP A 167 4.01 8.08 0.42
CA ASP A 167 3.45 7.53 1.67
C ASP A 167 3.90 8.35 2.88
N LEU A 168 5.20 8.68 2.96
CA LEU A 168 5.76 9.51 4.02
C LEU A 168 5.18 10.93 4.00
N GLU A 169 5.08 11.56 2.83
CA GLU A 169 4.46 12.87 2.73
C GLU A 169 2.99 12.86 3.17
N LEU A 170 2.26 11.81 2.79
CA LEU A 170 0.87 11.62 3.19
C LEU A 170 0.77 11.43 4.72
N ILE A 171 1.61 10.60 5.32
CA ILE A 171 1.64 10.38 6.78
C ILE A 171 1.95 11.70 7.50
N ASP A 172 2.97 12.45 7.05
CA ASP A 172 3.35 13.73 7.63
C ASP A 172 2.21 14.75 7.56
N LYS A 173 1.51 14.81 6.43
CA LYS A 173 0.35 15.71 6.24
C LYS A 173 -0.82 15.31 7.12
N MET A 174 -1.13 14.02 7.23
CA MET A 174 -2.20 13.54 8.11
C MET A 174 -1.86 13.78 9.58
N ALA A 175 -0.62 13.54 10.00
CA ALA A 175 -0.19 13.79 11.38
C ALA A 175 -0.25 15.29 11.76
N ALA A 176 -0.05 16.18 10.78
CA ALA A 176 -0.15 17.63 10.97
C ALA A 176 -1.60 18.16 11.01
N SER A 177 -2.57 17.41 10.47
CA SER A 177 -3.95 17.86 10.39
C SER A 177 -4.68 17.66 11.73
N PRO A 178 -5.38 18.70 12.25
CA PRO A 178 -6.06 18.63 13.54
C PRO A 178 -7.22 17.62 13.56
N GLU A 179 -7.75 17.25 12.39
CA GLU A 179 -8.83 16.28 12.25
C GLU A 179 -8.38 14.84 12.49
N PHE A 180 -7.07 14.57 12.41
CA PHE A 180 -6.47 13.28 12.77
C PHE A 180 -5.77 13.32 14.12
N ALA A 181 -6.14 14.25 15.02
CA ALA A 181 -5.54 14.34 16.35
C ALA A 181 -5.58 13.00 17.12
N ASP A 182 -6.66 12.23 16.94
CA ASP A 182 -6.83 10.91 17.56
C ASP A 182 -5.94 9.82 16.96
N LEU A 183 -5.51 9.99 15.70
CA LEU A 183 -4.61 9.06 14.99
C LEU A 183 -3.16 9.53 14.99
N ARG A 184 -2.88 10.76 15.44
CA ARG A 184 -1.55 11.38 15.35
C ARG A 184 -0.47 10.50 15.96
N ASP A 185 -0.69 9.96 17.16
CA ASP A 185 0.30 9.11 17.83
C ASP A 185 0.57 7.81 17.02
N SER A 186 -0.45 7.25 16.35
CA SER A 186 -0.29 6.08 15.47
C SER A 186 0.42 6.44 14.16
N LEU A 187 0.18 7.64 13.62
CA LEU A 187 0.84 8.15 12.43
C LEU A 187 2.30 8.50 12.69
N GLU A 188 2.61 9.06 13.86
CA GLU A 188 3.98 9.30 14.33
C GLU A 188 4.72 7.97 14.54
N GLU A 189 4.08 6.97 15.17
CA GLU A 189 4.68 5.64 15.31
C GLU A 189 4.92 4.97 13.94
N LEU A 190 3.98 5.10 13.02
CA LEU A 190 4.15 4.60 11.66
C LEU A 190 5.30 5.31 10.95
N ARG A 191 5.36 6.63 11.02
CA ARG A 191 6.45 7.42 10.46
C ARG A 191 7.81 6.97 11.00
N ASP A 192 7.92 6.78 12.31
CA ASP A 192 9.15 6.32 12.96
C ASP A 192 9.57 4.91 12.48
N LYS A 193 8.61 4.05 12.10
CA LYS A 193 8.89 2.74 11.50
C LYS A 193 9.26 2.81 10.02
N VAL A 194 8.79 3.83 9.31
CA VAL A 194 9.00 4.00 7.87
C VAL A 194 10.29 4.77 7.57
N LEU A 195 10.73 5.67 8.46
CA LEU A 195 11.99 6.40 8.32
C LEU A 195 13.22 5.49 8.09
N PRO A 196 13.42 4.38 8.82
CA PRO A 196 14.51 3.45 8.54
C PRO A 196 14.49 2.88 7.12
N LEU A 197 13.31 2.76 6.48
CA LEU A 197 13.19 2.27 5.11
C LEU A 197 13.76 3.25 4.10
N GLN A 198 13.74 4.55 4.42
CA GLN A 198 14.39 5.56 3.59
C GLN A 198 15.91 5.40 3.63
N ASP A 199 16.48 5.09 4.80
CA ASP A 199 17.90 4.81 4.95
C ASP A 199 18.29 3.52 4.22
N GLU A 200 17.47 2.47 4.31
CA GLU A 200 17.66 1.21 3.57
C GLU A 200 17.57 1.41 2.05
N LEU A 201 16.65 2.26 1.56
CA LEU A 201 16.57 2.65 0.15
C LEU A 201 17.80 3.41 -0.31
N GLN A 202 18.37 4.25 0.55
CA GLN A 202 19.63 4.93 0.25
C GLN A 202 20.78 3.91 0.15
N GLY A 203 20.81 2.89 1.02
CA GLY A 203 21.74 1.77 0.88
C GLY A 203 21.57 0.99 -0.43
N LEU A 204 20.33 0.75 -0.85
CA LEU A 204 20.01 0.12 -2.13
C LEU A 204 20.51 0.96 -3.31
N ARG A 205 20.33 2.28 -3.24
CA ARG A 205 20.84 3.23 -4.23
C ARG A 205 22.36 3.18 -4.32
N ASP A 206 23.04 3.20 -3.18
CA ASP A 206 24.50 3.16 -3.13
C ASP A 206 25.03 1.84 -3.71
N ALA A 207 24.35 0.72 -3.47
CA ALA A 207 24.66 -0.58 -4.07
C ALA A 207 24.43 -0.58 -5.59
N ALA A 208 23.34 0.01 -6.07
CA ALA A 208 23.05 0.19 -7.49
C ALA A 208 24.12 1.05 -8.19
N GLU A 209 24.56 2.14 -7.56
CA GLU A 209 25.61 3.02 -8.10
C GLU A 209 26.97 2.33 -8.23
N GLN A 210 27.26 1.40 -7.32
CA GLN A 210 28.46 0.56 -7.29
C GLN A 210 28.37 -0.65 -8.22
N GLY A 211 27.18 -0.99 -8.75
CA GLY A 211 26.96 -2.19 -9.55
C GLY A 211 27.01 -3.48 -8.73
N ASP A 212 26.84 -3.42 -7.41
CA ASP A 212 26.83 -4.59 -6.54
C ASP A 212 25.44 -5.25 -6.54
N ILE A 213 25.23 -6.12 -7.52
CA ILE A 213 23.95 -6.81 -7.76
C ILE A 213 23.59 -7.72 -6.58
N GLN A 214 24.56 -8.37 -5.92
CA GLN A 214 24.25 -9.31 -4.85
C GLN A 214 23.73 -8.57 -3.61
N THR A 215 24.42 -7.49 -3.23
CA THR A 215 23.97 -6.62 -2.13
C THR A 215 22.62 -6.00 -2.48
N PHE A 216 22.47 -5.50 -3.71
CA PHE A 216 21.22 -4.94 -4.20
C PHE A 216 20.05 -5.92 -4.09
N LEU A 217 20.16 -7.12 -4.67
CA LEU A 217 19.06 -8.08 -4.70
C LEU A 217 18.64 -8.52 -3.29
N THR A 218 19.62 -8.67 -2.39
CA THR A 218 19.37 -9.03 -1.00
C THR A 218 18.59 -7.94 -0.28
N GLN A 219 19.01 -6.68 -0.40
CA GLN A 219 18.33 -5.53 0.19
C GLN A 219 16.95 -5.29 -0.45
N TYR A 220 16.85 -5.43 -1.78
CA TYR A 220 15.62 -5.26 -2.53
C TYR A 220 14.52 -6.23 -2.07
N GLN A 221 14.86 -7.51 -1.90
CA GLN A 221 13.90 -8.53 -1.45
C GLN A 221 13.39 -8.28 -0.03
N GLN A 222 14.28 -7.84 0.87
CA GLN A 222 13.92 -7.47 2.24
C GLN A 222 12.96 -6.27 2.23
N LEU A 223 13.32 -5.21 1.52
CA LEU A 223 12.53 -4.00 1.38
C LEU A 223 11.16 -4.23 0.74
N SER A 224 11.10 -5.04 -0.32
CA SER A 224 9.85 -5.30 -1.05
C SER A 224 8.73 -5.82 -0.15
N THR A 225 9.08 -6.71 0.81
CA THR A 225 8.10 -7.26 1.76
C THR A 225 7.59 -6.18 2.71
N VAL A 226 8.48 -5.31 3.19
CA VAL A 226 8.09 -4.22 4.10
C VAL A 226 7.23 -3.18 3.37
N PHE A 227 7.57 -2.85 2.12
CA PHE A 227 6.76 -1.93 1.30
C PHE A 227 5.35 -2.46 1.05
N GLN A 228 5.17 -3.75 0.83
CA GLN A 228 3.82 -4.33 0.68
C GLN A 228 2.98 -4.18 1.96
N GLN A 229 3.61 -4.30 3.14
CA GLN A 229 2.92 -4.09 4.41
C GLN A 229 2.60 -2.61 4.62
N LEU A 230 3.53 -1.72 4.26
CA LEU A 230 3.33 -0.27 4.33
C LEU A 230 2.18 0.17 3.44
N ASP A 231 2.15 -0.26 2.17
CA ASP A 231 1.08 0.08 1.22
C ASP A 231 -0.30 -0.33 1.74
N GLN A 232 -0.41 -1.53 2.33
CA GLN A 232 -1.66 -1.97 2.95
C GLN A 232 -2.08 -1.07 4.11
N LEU A 233 -1.13 -0.67 4.96
CA LEU A 233 -1.41 0.16 6.12
C LEU A 233 -1.78 1.58 5.70
N VAL A 234 -1.03 2.19 4.78
CA VAL A 234 -1.34 3.50 4.21
C VAL A 234 -2.71 3.48 3.55
N SER A 235 -3.01 2.46 2.74
CA SER A 235 -4.32 2.32 2.11
C SER A 235 -5.45 2.26 3.14
N GLN A 236 -5.28 1.54 4.26
CA GLN A 236 -6.26 1.49 5.35
C GLN A 236 -6.45 2.85 6.02
N VAL A 237 -5.37 3.58 6.26
CA VAL A 237 -5.41 4.92 6.86
C VAL A 237 -6.14 5.90 5.94
N VAL A 238 -5.81 5.93 4.65
CA VAL A 238 -6.51 6.82 3.68
C VAL A 238 -7.98 6.45 3.56
N GLN A 239 -8.33 5.16 3.57
CA GLN A 239 -9.72 4.72 3.57
C GLN A 239 -10.48 5.20 4.82
N ALA A 240 -9.86 5.08 6.00
CA ALA A 240 -10.44 5.57 7.26
C ALA A 240 -10.64 7.09 7.22
N MET A 241 -9.65 7.83 6.71
CA MET A 241 -9.75 9.27 6.49
C MET A 241 -10.93 9.62 5.58
N LEU A 242 -11.02 9.02 4.40
CA LEU A 242 -12.08 9.35 3.45
C LEU A 242 -13.46 8.99 4.02
N ALA A 243 -13.55 7.94 4.82
CA ALA A 243 -14.77 7.57 5.53
C ALA A 243 -15.16 8.63 6.58
N GLU A 244 -14.20 9.17 7.33
CA GLU A 244 -14.47 10.22 8.32
C GLU A 244 -14.89 11.54 7.66
N ILE A 245 -14.20 11.95 6.58
CA ILE A 245 -14.60 13.11 5.78
C ILE A 245 -16.03 12.95 5.24
N THR A 246 -16.35 11.74 4.75
CA THR A 246 -17.69 11.41 4.26
C THR A 246 -18.72 11.54 5.37
N ARG A 247 -18.42 11.02 6.57
CA ARG A 247 -19.28 11.09 7.75
C ARG A 247 -19.56 12.53 8.14
N ASP A 248 -18.55 13.38 8.20
CA ASP A 248 -18.68 14.80 8.53
C ASP A 248 -19.58 15.55 7.54
N ILE A 249 -19.36 15.33 6.24
CA ILE A 249 -20.19 15.93 5.19
C ILE A 249 -21.62 15.41 5.30
N ALA A 250 -21.80 14.12 5.55
CA ALA A 250 -23.11 13.50 5.68
C ALA A 250 -23.91 14.10 6.85
N GLN A 251 -23.27 14.23 8.01
CA GLN A 251 -23.87 14.84 9.20
C GLN A 251 -24.21 16.31 8.99
N ALA A 252 -23.29 17.08 8.40
CA ALA A 252 -23.49 18.50 8.12
C ALA A 252 -24.67 18.75 7.16
N GLN A 253 -24.90 17.84 6.21
CA GLN A 253 -26.01 17.92 5.26
C GLN A 253 -27.29 17.19 5.71
N GLY A 254 -27.27 16.55 6.89
CA GLY A 254 -28.45 15.88 7.46
C GLY A 254 -28.82 14.57 6.76
N TYR A 255 -27.86 13.88 6.14
CA TYR A 255 -28.09 12.53 5.61
C TYR A 255 -28.18 11.51 6.74
N ALA A 256 -29.15 10.61 6.63
CA ALA A 256 -29.36 9.55 7.61
C ALA A 256 -28.57 8.27 7.27
N LEU A 257 -28.18 8.09 6.01
CA LEU A 257 -27.41 6.95 5.53
C LEU A 257 -26.54 7.33 4.34
N VAL A 258 -25.29 6.87 4.33
CA VAL A 258 -24.40 6.95 3.16
C VAL A 258 -23.99 5.54 2.76
N LEU A 259 -24.14 5.23 1.47
CA LEU A 259 -23.75 3.96 0.89
C LEU A 259 -22.40 4.09 0.18
N ARG A 260 -21.51 3.12 0.36
CA ARG A 260 -20.33 2.99 -0.50
C ARG A 260 -20.77 2.43 -1.84
N LYS A 261 -20.31 3.03 -2.93
CA LYS A 261 -20.68 2.64 -4.29
C LYS A 261 -20.30 1.18 -4.59
N GLU A 262 -19.18 0.74 -4.06
CA GLU A 262 -18.65 -0.62 -4.19
C GLU A 262 -19.48 -1.70 -3.50
N ASP A 263 -20.25 -1.35 -2.47
CA ASP A 263 -21.09 -2.29 -1.72
C ASP A 263 -22.50 -2.41 -2.32
N ALA A 264 -22.85 -1.52 -3.26
CA ALA A 264 -24.18 -1.49 -3.83
C ALA A 264 -24.30 -2.44 -5.02
N LEU A 265 -25.26 -3.37 -4.93
CA LEU A 265 -25.65 -4.23 -6.04
C LEU A 265 -26.31 -3.44 -7.18
N TYR A 266 -27.01 -2.37 -6.84
CA TYR A 266 -27.64 -1.43 -7.76
C TYR A 266 -27.76 -0.05 -7.10
N LEU A 267 -27.43 0.99 -7.85
CA LEU A 267 -27.48 2.39 -7.43
C LEU A 267 -28.25 3.19 -8.49
N ASP A 268 -29.39 3.74 -8.09
CA ASP A 268 -30.12 4.73 -8.90
C ASP A 268 -29.56 6.12 -8.59
N THR A 269 -28.57 6.55 -9.38
CA THR A 269 -27.85 7.80 -9.18
C THR A 269 -28.72 9.06 -9.38
N GLU A 270 -29.92 8.93 -9.94
CA GLU A 270 -30.86 10.05 -10.09
C GLU A 270 -31.67 10.30 -8.80
N ARG A 271 -31.73 9.31 -7.90
CA ARG A 271 -32.51 9.36 -6.66
C ARG A 271 -31.67 9.54 -5.41
N LEU A 272 -30.35 9.37 -5.53
CA LEU A 272 -29.41 9.42 -4.41
C LEU A 272 -28.43 10.55 -4.64
N ALA A 273 -28.16 11.32 -3.57
CA ALA A 273 -27.16 12.37 -3.63
C ALA A 273 -25.76 11.73 -3.71
N ASP A 274 -24.92 12.26 -4.61
CA ASP A 274 -23.51 11.88 -4.72
C ASP A 274 -22.67 12.79 -3.83
N LEU A 275 -22.04 12.23 -2.80
CA LEU A 275 -21.12 12.96 -1.92
C LEU A 275 -19.69 12.97 -2.46
N THR A 276 -19.38 12.18 -3.48
CA THR A 276 -18.02 12.06 -4.04
C THR A 276 -17.40 13.41 -4.39
N PRO A 277 -18.10 14.36 -5.07
CA PRO A 277 -17.52 15.67 -5.38
C PRO A 277 -17.25 16.52 -4.14
N LEU A 278 -18.06 16.37 -3.09
CA LEU A 278 -17.92 17.13 -1.85
C LEU A 278 -16.75 16.59 -1.01
N VAL A 279 -16.64 15.27 -0.90
CA VAL A 279 -15.49 14.62 -0.26
C VAL A 279 -14.23 15.02 -1.01
N LYS A 280 -14.22 14.91 -2.34
CA LYS A 280 -13.10 15.34 -3.19
C LYS A 280 -12.69 16.79 -2.97
N ALA A 281 -13.63 17.71 -2.87
CA ALA A 281 -13.32 19.14 -2.67
C ALA A 281 -12.67 19.38 -1.30
N ARG A 282 -13.03 18.56 -0.31
CA ARG A 282 -12.51 18.68 1.06
C ARG A 282 -11.19 17.96 1.26
N VAL A 283 -10.91 16.90 0.48
CA VAL A 283 -9.65 16.14 0.52
C VAL A 283 -8.43 17.10 0.52
N PRO A 284 -8.24 18.03 -0.43
CA PRO A 284 -7.12 18.98 -0.42
C PRO A 284 -7.02 19.88 0.82
N GLU A 285 -8.12 20.14 1.53
CA GLU A 285 -8.07 20.92 2.78
C GLU A 285 -7.32 20.16 3.88
N PHE A 286 -7.22 18.83 3.77
CA PHE A 286 -6.39 17.96 4.60
C PHE A 286 -4.97 17.75 4.05
N PHE A 287 -4.65 18.34 2.89
CA PHE A 287 -3.33 18.37 2.26
C PHE A 287 -2.89 19.84 1.99
N PRO A 288 -2.54 20.61 3.03
CA PRO A 288 -2.04 21.99 2.87
C PRO A 288 -0.71 22.07 2.12
#